data_AF-A0A1J4UIW7-F1
#
_entry.id   AF-A0A1J4UIW7-F1
#
_cell.length_a   1.000
_cell.length_b   1.000
_cell.length_c   1.000
_cell.angle_alpha   90.00
_cell.angle_beta   90.00
_cell.angle_gamma   90.00
#
_symmetry.space_group_name_H-M   'P 1'
#
loop_
_entity.id
_entity.type
_entity.pdbx_description
1 polymer ?
#
loop_
_entity_poly.entity_id
_entity_poly.type
_entity_poly.pdbx_seq_one_letter_code
_entity_poly.pdbx_strand_id
1 'polypeptide(L)'
;MNASEGIILRKKLLAASIVLLGVLCIAIGLFQFNQYYTTSAATSQTLKQLDALSSGNAAESIGFSTADLAATRTATENTLNSLLFSAFADFALGAILFAAGYVMTPRESH
;
A
#
# COMPACT_ATOMS: atom_id res chain seq x y z
N MET A 1 -35.04 -3.04 -28.70
CA MET A 1 -34.28 -3.44 -27.50
C MET A 1 -35.26 -3.87 -26.44
N ASN A 2 -35.27 -5.16 -26.11
CA ASN A 2 -36.13 -5.70 -25.06
C ASN A 2 -35.58 -5.26 -23.69
N ALA A 3 -36.46 -4.93 -22.74
CA ALA A 3 -36.07 -4.47 -21.39
C ALA A 3 -35.10 -5.44 -20.66
N SER A 4 -35.14 -6.73 -21.01
CA SER A 4 -34.22 -7.77 -20.53
C SER A 4 -32.76 -7.57 -20.97
N GLU A 5 -32.50 -7.20 -22.23
CA GLU A 5 -31.15 -6.98 -22.75
C GLU A 5 -30.46 -5.78 -22.07
N GLY A 6 -31.23 -4.74 -21.78
CA GLY A 6 -30.74 -3.56 -21.08
C GLY A 6 -30.28 -3.87 -19.65
N ILE A 7 -30.95 -4.79 -18.96
CA ILE A 7 -30.59 -5.20 -17.59
C ILE A 7 -29.32 -6.06 -17.60
N ILE A 8 -29.18 -6.97 -18.56
CA ILE A 8 -27.99 -7.83 -18.70
C ILE A 8 -26.75 -6.99 -19.02
N LEU A 9 -26.86 -6.04 -19.94
CA LEU A 9 -25.76 -5.14 -20.29
C LEU A 9 -25.30 -4.31 -19.09
N ARG A 10 -26.22 -3.76 -18.30
CA ARG A 10 -25.90 -3.01 -17.07
C ARG A 10 -25.16 -3.86 -16.04
N LYS A 11 -25.58 -5.13 -15.85
CA LYS A 11 -24.90 -6.06 -14.94
C LYS A 11 -23.48 -6.41 -15.43
N LYS A 12 -23.31 -6.66 -16.73
CA LYS A 12 -21.99 -6.89 -17.35
C LYS A 12 -21.07 -5.67 -17.16
N LEU A 13 -21.57 -4.47 -17.42
CA LEU A 13 -20.82 -3.22 -17.22
C LEU A 13 -20.41 -3.01 -15.76
N LEU A 14 -21.34 -3.20 -14.81
CA LEU A 14 -21.05 -3.07 -13.39
C LEU A 14 -19.97 -4.07 -12.94
N ALA A 15 -20.09 -5.34 -13.32
CA ALA A 15 -19.10 -6.35 -13.00
C ALA A 15 -17.72 -5.99 -13.58
N ALA A 16 -17.67 -5.55 -14.84
CA ALA A 16 -16.44 -5.11 -15.48
C ALA A 16 -15.80 -3.90 -14.77
N SER A 17 -16.60 -2.91 -14.35
CA SER A 17 -16.10 -1.76 -13.58
C SER A 17 -15.51 -2.17 -12.23
N ILE A 18 -16.16 -3.10 -11.52
CA ILE A 18 -15.67 -3.62 -10.24
C ILE A 18 -14.35 -4.38 -10.43
N VAL A 19 -14.25 -5.24 -11.46
CA VAL A 19 -13.00 -5.92 -11.81
C VAL A 19 -11.89 -4.92 -12.11
N LEU A 20 -12.18 -3.90 -12.94
CA LEU A 20 -11.21 -2.88 -13.31
C LEU A 20 -10.72 -2.07 -12.10
N LEU A 21 -11.63 -1.66 -11.22
CA LEU A 21 -11.28 -1.02 -9.94
C LEU A 21 -10.38 -1.94 -9.09
N GLY A 22 -10.70 -3.23 -9.02
CA GLY A 22 -9.86 -4.21 -8.32
C GLY A 22 -8.44 -4.29 -8.87
N VAL A 23 -8.29 -4.37 -10.19
CA VAL A 23 -6.98 -4.39 -10.86
C VAL A 23 -6.20 -3.10 -10.59
N LEU A 24 -6.85 -1.94 -10.64
CA LEU A 24 -6.22 -0.66 -10.35
C LEU A 24 -5.73 -0.58 -8.89
N CYS A 25 -6.53 -1.00 -7.92
CA CYS A 25 -6.14 -1.07 -6.52
C CYS A 25 -4.94 -2.02 -6.31
N ILE A 26 -4.92 -3.18 -6.98
CA ILE A 26 -3.76 -4.10 -6.95
C ILE A 26 -2.51 -3.41 -7.50
N ALA A 27 -2.62 -2.72 -8.64
CA ALA A 27 -1.49 -2.02 -9.25
C ALA A 27 -0.95 -0.89 -8.34
N ILE A 28 -1.84 -0.14 -7.70
CA ILE A 28 -1.48 0.89 -6.71
C ILE A 28 -0.79 0.25 -5.50
N GLY A 29 -1.32 -0.85 -4.95
CA GLY A 29 -0.71 -1.59 -3.86
C GLY A 29 0.71 -2.07 -4.21
N LEU A 30 0.91 -2.66 -5.39
CA LEU A 30 2.23 -3.07 -5.88
C LEU A 30 3.20 -1.89 -6.01
N PHE A 31 2.74 -0.75 -6.52
CA PHE A 31 3.54 0.46 -6.60
C PHE A 31 3.95 0.96 -5.20
N GLN A 32 3.04 0.94 -4.23
CA GLN A 32 3.34 1.32 -2.84
C GLN A 32 4.30 0.31 -2.18
N PHE A 33 4.19 -0.99 -2.45
CA PHE A 33 5.18 -1.98 -2.00
C PHE A 33 6.57 -1.67 -2.55
N ASN A 34 6.68 -1.33 -3.83
CA ASN A 34 7.96 -0.95 -4.42
C ASN A 34 8.53 0.33 -3.79
N GLN A 35 7.68 1.32 -3.50
CA GLN A 35 8.09 2.50 -2.74
C GLN A 35 8.56 2.14 -1.33
N TYR A 36 7.84 1.29 -0.61
CA TYR A 36 8.27 0.81 0.70
C TYR A 36 9.67 0.19 0.65
N TYR A 37 9.95 -0.71 -0.30
CA TYR A 37 11.27 -1.33 -0.41
C TYR A 37 12.37 -0.31 -0.71
N THR A 38 12.09 0.63 -1.62
CA THR A 38 13.05 1.69 -2.00
C THR A 38 13.33 2.62 -0.83
N THR A 39 12.28 3.08 -0.14
CA THR A 39 12.39 3.94 1.03
C THR A 39 13.07 3.19 2.17
N SER A 40 12.65 1.96 2.50
CA SER A 40 13.24 1.15 3.56
C SER A 40 14.76 0.94 3.36
N ALA A 41 15.20 0.69 2.12
CA ALA A 41 16.62 0.56 1.80
C ALA A 41 17.39 1.86 2.07
N ALA A 42 16.86 3.01 1.62
CA ALA A 42 17.48 4.32 1.89
C ALA A 42 17.49 4.67 3.38
N THR A 43 16.38 4.43 4.07
CA THR A 43 16.19 4.71 5.49
C THR A 43 17.02 3.80 6.39
N SER A 44 17.28 2.55 5.98
CA SER A 44 18.16 1.61 6.71
C SER A 44 19.56 2.19 6.91
N GLN A 45 20.09 2.90 5.91
CA GLN A 45 21.39 3.54 6.02
C GLN A 45 21.36 4.72 7.00
N THR A 46 20.29 5.53 6.96
CA THR A 46 20.07 6.62 7.92
C THR A 46 19.90 6.11 9.35
N LEU A 47 19.15 5.02 9.56
CA LEU A 47 18.95 4.41 10.88
C LEU A 47 20.26 3.87 11.46
N LYS A 48 21.15 3.30 10.62
CA LYS A 48 22.49 2.86 11.05
C LYS A 48 23.37 4.05 11.46
N GLN A 49 23.31 5.16 10.73
CA GLN A 49 24.02 6.38 11.10
C GLN A 49 23.48 6.96 12.42
N LEU A 50 22.16 6.89 12.62
CA LEU A 50 21.50 7.31 13.85
C LEU A 50 21.95 6.45 15.05
N ASP A 51 22.09 5.14 14.87
CA ASP A 51 22.58 4.20 15.91
C ASP A 51 24.04 4.47 16.26
N ALA A 52 24.88 4.77 15.27
CA ALA A 52 26.27 5.17 15.48
C ALA A 52 26.38 6.49 16.26
N LEU A 53 25.49 7.45 15.98
CA LEU A 53 25.41 8.72 16.72
C LEU A 53 24.85 8.56 18.14
N SER A 54 23.93 7.63 18.35
CA SER A 54 23.34 7.31 19.65
C SER A 54 24.33 6.57 20.58
N SER A 55 25.21 5.75 20.02
CA SER A 55 26.16 4.91 20.79
C SER A 55 27.48 5.60 21.13
N GLY A 56 27.89 6.62 20.39
CA GLY A 56 28.99 7.50 20.77
C GLY A 56 28.43 8.81 21.31
N ASN A 57 29.01 9.39 22.37
CA ASN A 57 28.67 10.73 22.88
C ASN A 57 28.78 11.88 21.83
N ALA A 58 29.02 11.55 20.56
CA ALA A 58 29.00 12.44 19.42
C ALA A 58 27.66 13.19 19.30
N ALA A 59 26.51 12.57 19.56
CA ALA A 59 25.21 13.25 19.46
C ALA A 59 25.07 14.47 20.40
N GLU A 60 25.50 14.33 21.65
CA GLU A 60 25.50 15.44 22.61
C GLU A 60 26.44 16.57 22.17
N SER A 61 27.56 16.23 21.50
CA SER A 61 28.52 17.23 20.99
C SER A 61 27.98 18.08 19.83
N ILE A 62 26.91 17.64 19.16
CA ILE A 62 26.23 18.37 18.07
C ILE A 62 24.90 18.98 18.53
N GLY A 63 24.59 18.91 19.83
CA GLY A 63 23.39 19.48 20.44
C GLY A 63 22.12 18.63 20.31
N PHE A 64 22.24 17.36 19.93
CA PHE A 64 21.11 16.43 19.89
C PHE A 64 21.02 15.61 21.18
N SER A 65 19.82 15.58 21.78
CA SER A 65 19.53 14.67 22.88
C SER A 65 19.33 13.24 22.36
N THR A 66 19.70 12.25 23.16
CA THR A 66 19.37 10.83 22.92
C THR A 66 17.86 10.61 22.77
N ALA A 67 17.04 11.42 23.43
CA ALA A 67 15.58 11.40 23.27
C ALA A 67 15.12 11.81 21.86
N ASP A 68 15.77 12.81 21.25
CA ASP A 68 15.44 13.29 19.90
C ASP A 68 15.81 12.26 18.82
N LEU A 69 16.94 11.57 19.02
CA LEU A 69 17.37 10.46 18.17
C LEU A 69 16.38 9.29 18.24
N ALA A 70 15.93 8.91 19.45
CA ALA A 70 14.93 7.87 19.65
C ALA A 70 13.57 8.24 19.04
N ALA A 71 13.15 9.49 19.18
CA ALA A 71 11.93 10.01 18.56
C ALA A 71 12.01 9.95 17.03
N THR A 72 13.16 10.34 16.46
CA THR A 72 13.42 10.29 15.02
C THR A 72 13.38 8.85 14.50
N ARG A 73 14.00 7.90 15.20
CA ARG A 73 13.90 6.46 14.87
C ARG A 73 12.44 6.01 14.84
N THR A 74 11.69 6.28 15.91
CA THR A 74 10.30 5.85 16.05
C THR A 74 9.40 6.45 14.95
N ALA A 75 9.53 7.75 14.68
CA ALA A 75 8.78 8.41 13.60
C ALA A 75 9.10 7.80 12.22
N THR A 76 10.38 7.47 12.00
CA THR A 76 10.87 6.86 10.76
C THR A 76 10.30 5.45 10.57
N GLU A 77 10.35 4.62 11.61
CA GLU A 77 9.78 3.26 11.61
C GLU A 77 8.26 3.29 11.44
N ASN A 78 7.55 4.20 12.10
CA ASN A 78 6.11 4.38 11.95
C ASN A 78 5.73 4.81 10.52
N THR A 79 6.54 5.65 9.88
CA THR A 79 6.33 6.06 8.49
C THR A 79 6.47 4.86 7.56
N LEU A 80 7.52 4.05 7.72
CA LEU A 80 7.72 2.82 6.94
C LEU A 80 6.57 1.82 7.13
N ASN A 81 6.13 1.61 8.38
CA ASN A 81 5.00 0.73 8.67
C ASN A 81 3.69 1.24 8.06
N SER A 82 3.47 2.56 8.07
CA SER A 82 2.28 3.17 7.45
C SER A 82 2.26 2.97 5.94
N LEU A 83 3.41 3.10 5.27
CA LEU A 83 3.55 2.80 3.84
C LEU A 83 3.25 1.32 3.56
N LEU A 84 3.81 0.40 4.36
CA LEU A 84 3.60 -1.03 4.18
C LEU A 84 2.13 -1.41 4.39
N PHE A 85 1.50 -0.87 5.42
CA PHE A 85 0.10 -1.13 5.73
C PHE A 85 -0.82 -0.59 4.62
N SER A 86 -0.56 0.62 4.13
CA SER A 86 -1.29 1.20 3.00
C SER A 86 -1.17 0.31 1.75
N ALA A 87 0.05 -0.14 1.42
CA ALA A 87 0.29 -0.99 0.26
C ALA A 87 -0.48 -2.31 0.35
N PHE A 88 -0.49 -2.91 1.55
CA PHE A 88 -1.23 -4.14 1.81
C PHE A 88 -2.74 -3.91 1.74
N ALA A 89 -3.24 -2.81 2.31
CA ALA A 89 -4.67 -2.48 2.30
C ALA A 89 -5.19 -2.31 0.86
N ASP A 90 -4.47 -1.56 0.01
CA ASP A 90 -4.84 -1.36 -1.39
C ASP A 90 -4.78 -2.65 -2.19
N PHE A 91 -3.76 -3.48 -1.96
CA PHE A 91 -3.65 -4.80 -2.59
C PHE A 91 -4.80 -5.72 -2.18
N ALA A 92 -5.11 -5.80 -0.88
CA ALA A 92 -6.18 -6.63 -0.34
C ALA A 92 -7.56 -6.17 -0.83
N LEU A 93 -7.83 -4.86 -0.79
CA LEU A 93 -9.06 -4.29 -1.33
C LEU A 93 -9.19 -4.59 -2.82
N GLY A 94 -8.10 -4.44 -3.57
CA GLY A 94 -8.08 -4.76 -4.99
C GLY A 94 -8.37 -6.24 -5.29
N ALA A 95 -7.80 -7.16 -4.50
CA ALA A 95 -8.07 -8.59 -4.60
C ALA A 95 -9.54 -8.93 -4.29
N ILE A 96 -10.12 -8.30 -3.26
CA ILE A 96 -11.52 -8.47 -2.89
C ILE A 96 -12.44 -7.97 -4.01
N LEU A 97 -12.18 -6.76 -4.54
CA LEU A 97 -12.94 -6.19 -5.64
C LEU A 97 -12.84 -7.05 -6.91
N PHE A 98 -11.64 -7.51 -7.25
CA PHE A 98 -11.43 -8.41 -8.38
C PHE A 98 -12.26 -9.70 -8.24
N ALA A 99 -12.20 -10.35 -7.06
CA ALA A 99 -12.97 -11.56 -6.78
C ALA A 99 -14.48 -11.30 -6.83
N ALA A 100 -14.95 -10.20 -6.24
CA ALA A 100 -16.36 -9.80 -6.28
C ALA A 100 -16.85 -9.56 -7.72
N GLY A 101 -16.09 -8.81 -8.52
CA GLY A 101 -16.40 -8.55 -9.92
C GLY A 101 -16.42 -9.83 -10.77
N TYR A 102 -15.48 -10.75 -10.52
CA TYR A 102 -15.45 -12.06 -11.18
C TYR A 102 -16.70 -12.90 -10.86
N VAL A 103 -17.12 -12.95 -9.59
CA VAL A 103 -18.33 -13.67 -9.15
C VAL A 103 -19.60 -13.03 -9.74
N MET A 104 -19.64 -11.71 -9.84
CA MET A 104 -20.78 -10.97 -10.41
C MET A 104 -20.86 -11.04 -11.93
N THR A 105 -19.82 -11.50 -12.62
CA THR A 105 -19.80 -11.59 -14.08
C THR A 105 -20.81 -12.66 -14.52
N PRO A 106 -21.85 -12.30 -15.29
CA PRO A 106 -22.85 -13.26 -15.72
C PRO A 106 -22.19 -14.29 -16.64
N ARG A 107 -22.19 -15.56 -16.21
CA ARG A 107 -21.73 -16.68 -17.02
C ARG A 107 -22.80 -17.00 -18.04
N GLU A 108 -22.41 -17.11 -19.31
CA GLU A 108 -23.29 -17.62 -20.34
C GLU A 108 -23.46 -19.12 -20.05
N SER A 109 -24.58 -19.47 -19.42
CA SER A 109 -25.02 -20.85 -19.34
C SER A 109 -25.45 -21.25 -20.76
N HIS A 110 -24.63 -22.08 -21.40
CA HIS A 110 -25.00 -22.84 -22.59
C HIS A 110 -26.27 -23.65 -22.36
#